data_AF-A0A9P9D4E8-F1
#
_entry.id   AF-A0A9P9D4E8-F1
#
_cell.length_a   1.000
_cell.length_b   1.000
_cell.length_c   1.000
_cell.angle_alpha   90.00
_cell.angle_beta   90.00
_cell.angle_gamma   90.00
#
_symmetry.space_group_name_H-M   'P 1'
#
loop_
_entity.id
_entity.type
_entity.pdbx_description
1 polymer ?
#
loop_
_entity_poly.entity_id
_entity_poly.type
_entity_poly.pdbx_seq_one_letter_code
_entity_poly.pdbx_strand_id
1 'polypeptide(L)'
;MPDDLDTKTRENILYHARILGFFNSLCYASSLTSSKISILSFYWRLFKTSTIRIPILVLLAMSVMWIIFRTFMLIFRCVPVQSIWDKTITGSVCNIDGGTSPERVT
;
A
#
# COMPACT_ATOMS: atom_id res chain seq x y z
N MET A 1 -25.05 -8.47 5.02
CA MET A 1 -24.85 -7.18 5.71
C MET A 1 -26.21 -6.76 6.21
N PRO A 2 -26.43 -6.58 7.52
CA PRO A 2 -27.76 -6.29 8.05
C PRO A 2 -28.22 -4.90 7.58
N ASP A 3 -29.41 -4.83 6.98
CA ASP A 3 -29.93 -3.64 6.31
C ASP A 3 -30.68 -2.66 7.25
N ASP A 4 -30.76 -2.96 8.56
CA ASP A 4 -31.44 -2.15 9.58
C ASP A 4 -30.58 -1.03 10.21
N LEU A 5 -29.34 -0.85 9.74
CA LEU A 5 -28.42 0.17 10.26
C LEU A 5 -28.54 1.46 9.45
N ASP A 6 -28.66 2.59 10.16
CA ASP A 6 -28.69 3.94 9.59
C ASP A 6 -27.57 4.12 8.55
N THR A 7 -27.92 4.63 7.37
CA THR A 7 -27.01 4.76 6.22
C THR A 7 -25.72 5.48 6.57
N LYS A 8 -25.76 6.46 7.49
CA LYS A 8 -24.58 7.17 7.96
C LYS A 8 -23.59 6.25 8.68
N THR A 9 -24.07 5.28 9.46
CA THR A 9 -23.22 4.33 10.18
C THR A 9 -22.45 3.42 9.22
N ARG A 10 -23.12 2.96 8.16
CA ARG A 10 -22.51 2.13 7.12
C ARG A 10 -21.34 2.83 6.41
N GLU A 11 -21.54 4.08 6.00
CA GLU A 11 -20.50 4.85 5.31
C GLU A 11 -19.23 4.99 6.17
N ASN A 12 -19.39 5.22 7.48
CA ASN A 12 -18.26 5.30 8.41
C ASN A 12 -17.48 3.97 8.52
N ILE A 13 -18.18 2.84 8.58
CA ILE A 13 -17.53 1.51 8.65
C ILE A 13 -16.74 1.23 7.37
N LEU A 14 -17.33 1.52 6.20
CA LEU A 14 -16.69 1.33 4.91
C LEU A 14 -15.47 2.25 4.74
N TYR A 15 -15.57 3.49 5.21
CA TYR A 15 -14.46 4.46 5.23
C TYR A 15 -13.27 3.92 6.02
N HIS A 16 -13.50 3.47 7.26
CA HIS A 16 -12.43 2.93 8.11
C HIS A 16 -11.82 1.64 7.54
N ALA A 17 -12.65 0.74 7.01
CA ALA A 17 -12.17 -0.51 6.42
C ALA A 17 -11.21 -0.25 5.23
N ARG A 18 -11.50 0.75 4.40
CA ARG A 18 -10.66 1.07 3.24
C ARG A 18 -9.32 1.67 3.63
N ILE A 19 -9.30 2.55 4.63
CA ILE A 19 -8.06 3.13 5.16
C ILE A 19 -7.18 2.04 5.77
N LEU A 20 -7.76 1.17 6.59
CA LEU A 20 -7.03 0.05 7.20
C LEU A 20 -6.47 -0.90 6.13
N GLY A 21 -7.24 -1.20 5.08
CA GLY A 21 -6.77 -2.01 3.96
C GLY A 21 -5.56 -1.42 3.23
N PHE A 22 -5.56 -0.10 3.03
CA PHE A 22 -4.44 0.63 2.42
C PHE A 22 -3.17 0.56 3.28
N PHE A 23 -3.29 0.91 4.57
CA PHE A 23 -2.17 0.85 5.51
C PHE A 23 -1.63 -0.57 5.67
N ASN A 24 -2.51 -1.56 5.76
CA ASN A 24 -2.13 -2.96 5.84
C ASN A 24 -1.27 -3.39 4.64
N SER A 25 -1.66 -3.00 3.42
CA SER A 25 -0.89 -3.31 2.21
C SER A 25 0.52 -2.71 2.25
N LEU A 26 0.65 -1.47 2.72
CA LEU A 26 1.94 -0.79 2.87
C LEU A 26 2.80 -1.42 3.97
N CYS A 27 2.22 -1.71 5.13
CA CYS A 27 2.92 -2.37 6.24
C CYS A 27 3.38 -3.77 5.83
N TYR A 28 2.55 -4.54 5.13
CA TYR A 28 2.92 -5.87 4.64
C TYR A 28 4.15 -5.83 3.73
N ALA A 29 4.15 -4.94 2.73
CA ALA A 29 5.30 -4.76 1.84
C ALA A 29 6.55 -4.28 2.59
N SER A 30 6.38 -3.40 3.57
CA SER A 30 7.47 -2.88 4.41
C SER A 30 8.09 -3.97 5.29
N SER A 31 7.27 -4.83 5.90
CA SER A 31 7.71 -5.94 6.75
C SER A 31 8.51 -7.00 5.98
N LEU A 32 8.11 -7.29 4.73
CA LEU A 32 8.89 -8.18 3.86
C LEU A 32 10.26 -7.60 3.53
N THR A 33 10.30 -6.30 3.27
CA THR A 33 11.53 -5.58 2.90
C THR A 33 12.47 -5.43 4.11
N SER A 34 11.92 -5.11 5.29
CA SER A 34 12.68 -5.01 6.53
C SER A 34 13.29 -6.35 6.94
N SER A 35 12.56 -7.45 6.76
CA SER A 35 13.06 -8.81 7.01
C SER A 35 14.28 -9.12 6.12
N LYS A 36 14.22 -8.76 4.84
CA LYS A 36 15.34 -8.89 3.90
C LYS A 36 16.55 -8.07 4.34
N ILE A 37 16.34 -6.80 4.70
CA ILE A 37 17.43 -5.90 5.13
C ILE A 37 18.06 -6.40 6.44
N SER A 38 17.26 -6.89 7.39
CA SER A 38 17.74 -7.39 8.68
C SER A 38 18.68 -8.59 8.50
N ILE A 39 18.25 -9.59 7.72
CA ILE A 39 19.07 -10.76 7.43
C ILE A 39 20.36 -10.33 6.70
N LEU A 40 20.24 -9.48 5.68
CA LEU A 40 21.37 -9.01 4.90
C LEU A 40 22.40 -8.24 5.75
N SER A 41 21.91 -7.38 6.66
CA SER A 41 22.74 -6.63 7.61
C SER A 41 23.42 -7.57 8.62
N PHE A 42 22.74 -8.63 9.04
CA PHE A 42 23.34 -9.65 9.90
C PHE A 42 24.47 -10.40 9.18
N TYR A 43 24.28 -10.77 7.91
CA TYR A 43 25.33 -11.35 7.06
C TYR A 43 26.52 -10.42 6.85
N TRP A 44 26.26 -9.11 6.70
CA TRP A 44 27.32 -8.10 6.61
C TRP A 44 28.17 -8.00 7.87
N ARG A 45 27.54 -8.13 9.05
CA ARG A 45 28.23 -8.12 10.35
C ARG A 45 29.02 -9.41 10.59
N LEU A 46 28.50 -10.56 10.16
CA LEU A 46 29.09 -11.87 10.41
C LEU A 46 30.30 -12.17 9.52
N PHE A 47 30.23 -11.82 8.22
CA PHE A 47 31.32 -12.09 7.27
C PHE A 47 32.03 -10.80 6.88
N LYS A 48 33.21 -10.57 7.46
CA LYS A 48 34.04 -9.38 7.22
C LYS A 48 34.75 -9.39 5.85
N THR A 49 34.46 -10.36 4.98
CA THR A 49 35.11 -10.52 3.66
C THR A 49 34.76 -9.36 2.73
N SER A 50 35.77 -8.68 2.16
CA SER A 50 35.57 -7.46 1.34
C SER A 50 34.73 -7.68 0.08
N THR A 51 34.79 -8.87 -0.54
CA THR A 51 34.14 -9.14 -1.84
C THR A 51 32.61 -9.12 -1.79
N ILE A 52 32.01 -9.48 -0.65
CA ILE A 52 30.55 -9.60 -0.49
C ILE A 52 29.86 -8.29 -0.10
N ARG A 53 30.60 -7.19 0.16
CA ARG A 53 29.99 -5.92 0.60
C ARG A 53 29.24 -5.19 -0.51
N ILE A 54 29.75 -5.28 -1.74
CA ILE A 54 29.14 -4.64 -2.92
C ILE A 54 27.71 -5.16 -3.18
N PRO A 55 27.47 -6.49 -3.29
CA PRO A 55 26.12 -6.99 -3.52
C PRO A 55 25.17 -6.67 -2.35
N ILE A 56 25.67 -6.64 -1.11
CA ILE A 56 24.87 -6.26 0.07
C ILE A 56 24.39 -4.82 -0.06
N LEU A 57 25.27 -3.88 -0.44
CA LEU A 57 24.91 -2.48 -0.61
C LEU A 57 23.88 -2.29 -1.75
N VAL A 58 24.08 -2.98 -2.87
CA VAL A 58 23.15 -2.94 -4.02
C VAL A 58 21.78 -3.47 -3.62
N LEU A 59 21.71 -4.61 -2.91
CA LEU A 59 20.46 -5.19 -2.45
C LEU A 59 19.72 -4.29 -1.45
N LEU A 60 20.47 -3.59 -0.59
CA LEU A 60 19.91 -2.62 0.35
C LEU A 60 19.34 -1.40 -0.40
N ALA A 61 20.09 -0.85 -1.35
CA ALA A 61 19.62 0.25 -2.21
C ALA A 61 18.38 -0.15 -3.02
N MET A 62 18.36 -1.34 -3.61
CA MET A 62 17.20 -1.87 -4.35
C MET A 62 15.97 -2.04 -3.44
N SER A 63 16.16 -2.47 -2.20
CA SER A 63 15.09 -2.62 -1.21
C SER A 63 14.47 -1.27 -0.83
N VAL A 64 15.30 -0.24 -0.62
CA VAL A 64 14.82 1.13 -0.36
C VAL A 64 14.11 1.69 -1.58
N MET A 65 14.70 1.53 -2.76
CA MET A 65 14.11 2.00 -4.01
C MET A 65 12.75 1.36 -4.27
N TRP A 66 12.59 0.07 -3.96
CA TRP A 66 11.31 -0.63 -4.05
C TRP A 66 10.20 0.01 -3.20
N ILE A 67 10.49 0.34 -1.93
CA ILE A 67 9.53 0.98 -1.02
C ILE A 67 9.12 2.37 -1.52
N ILE A 68 10.09 3.13 -2.03
CA ILE A 68 9.84 4.45 -2.63
C ILE A 68 8.92 4.30 -3.85
N PHE A 69 9.26 3.40 -4.78
CA PHE A 69 8.48 3.16 -5.98
C PHE A 69 7.05 2.69 -5.66
N ARG A 70 6.90 1.78 -4.68
CA ARG A 70 5.60 1.33 -4.17
C ARG A 70 4.77 2.49 -3.65
N THR A 71 5.35 3.32 -2.78
CA THR A 71 4.66 4.48 -2.19
C THR A 71 4.20 5.44 -3.28
N PHE A 72 5.07 5.78 -4.23
CA PHE A 72 4.71 6.61 -5.37
C PHE A 72 3.62 5.99 -6.24
N MET A 73 3.70 4.70 -6.55
CA MET A 73 2.65 4.03 -7.32
C MET A 73 1.30 4.02 -6.62
N LEU A 74 1.25 3.90 -5.28
CA LEU A 74 0.01 3.99 -4.52
C LEU A 74 -0.56 5.42 -4.55
N ILE A 75 0.29 6.43 -4.42
CA ILE A 75 -0.13 7.84 -4.42
C ILE A 75 -0.60 8.27 -5.82
N PHE A 76 0.11 7.88 -6.88
CA PHE A 76 -0.23 8.27 -8.26
C PHE A 76 -1.36 7.46 -8.89
N ARG A 77 -1.84 6.38 -8.25
CA ARG A 77 -2.94 5.56 -8.79
C ARG A 77 -4.29 6.28 -8.81
N CYS A 78 -4.43 7.30 -7.97
CA CYS A 78 -5.63 8.10 -7.82
C CYS A 78 -5.24 9.54 -7.49
N VAL A 79 -5.62 10.48 -8.35
CA VAL A 79 -5.46 11.92 -8.08
C VAL A 79 -6.86 12.51 -7.89
N PRO A 80 -7.20 13.07 -6.71
CA PRO A 80 -6.46 13.13 -5.45
C PRO A 80 -6.52 11.82 -4.64
N VAL A 81 -5.49 11.55 -3.83
CA VAL A 81 -5.42 10.38 -2.91
C VAL A 81 -6.65 10.27 -2.00
N GLN A 82 -7.26 11.41 -1.70
CA GLN A 82 -8.46 11.55 -0.89
C GLN A 82 -9.69 10.82 -1.46
N SER A 83 -9.75 10.66 -2.79
CA SER A 83 -10.85 9.96 -3.45
C SER A 83 -10.86 8.45 -3.20
N ILE A 84 -9.74 7.89 -2.73
CA ILE A 84 -9.70 6.48 -2.32
C ILE A 84 -10.72 6.27 -1.20
N TRP A 85 -10.74 7.11 -0.18
CA TRP A 85 -11.60 6.97 1.00
C TRP A 85 -12.86 7.83 0.95
N ASP A 86 -12.82 9.00 0.30
CA ASP A 86 -13.95 9.92 0.20
C ASP A 86 -14.49 9.98 -1.24
N LYS A 87 -15.57 9.25 -1.50
CA LYS A 87 -16.25 9.18 -2.80
C LYS A 87 -17.10 10.42 -3.10
N THR A 88 -17.17 11.39 -2.18
CA THR A 88 -18.03 12.58 -2.29
C THR A 88 -17.45 13.64 -3.24
N ILE A 89 -16.19 13.49 -3.66
CA ILE A 89 -15.50 14.41 -4.56
C ILE A 89 -15.66 13.95 -6.01
N THR A 90 -16.64 14.53 -6.73
CA THR A 90 -17.07 14.17 -8.10
C THR A 90 -16.06 14.49 -9.22
N GLY A 91 -14.83 14.92 -8.90
CA GLY A 91 -13.81 15.35 -9.87
C GLY A 91 -12.56 14.47 -9.97
N SER A 92 -12.54 13.30 -9.31
CA SER A 92 -11.33 12.49 -9.18
C SER A 92 -11.17 11.47 -10.31
N VAL A 93 -10.07 11.57 -11.06
CA VAL A 93 -9.61 10.55 -12.01
C VAL A 93 -8.84 9.45 -11.26
N CYS A 94 -9.55 8.40 -10.86
CA CYS A 94 -8.93 7.15 -10.41
C CYS A 94 -8.90 6.18 -11.58
N ASN A 95 -7.70 5.73 -12.01
CA ASN A 95 -7.55 4.66 -13.02
C ASN A 95 -7.74 3.26 -12.40
N ILE A 96 -8.63 3.18 -11.43
CA ILE A 96 -9.20 1.93 -10.93
C ILE A 96 -10.66 2.09 -11.33
N ASP A 97 -11.07 1.40 -12.41
CA ASP A 97 -12.46 1.02 -12.63
C ASP A 97 -12.90 0.24 -11.39
N GLY A 98 -13.24 0.98 -10.34
CA GLY A 98 -14.01 0.45 -9.24
C GLY A 98 -15.34 0.18 -9.87
N GLY A 99 -15.59 -1.07 -10.24
CA GLY A 99 -16.81 -1.48 -10.90
C GLY A 99 -18.00 -0.75 -10.29
N THR A 100 -18.45 0.28 -11.00
CA THR A 100 -19.81 0.24 -11.49
C THR A 100 -19.89 -1.05 -12.28
N SER A 101 -20.09 -2.17 -11.59
CA SER A 101 -20.98 -3.16 -12.17
C SER A 101 -22.33 -2.45 -12.18
N PRO A 102 -22.89 -2.12 -13.35
CA PRO A 102 -24.27 -1.72 -13.46
C PRO A 102 -25.11 -2.97 -13.19
N GLU A 103 -25.15 -3.44 -11.95
CA GLU A 103 -25.98 -4.58 -11.55
C GLU A 103 -26.62 -4.30 -10.20
N ARG A 104 -27.33 -3.17 -10.09
CA ARG A 104 -28.44 -2.96 -9.15
C ARG A 104 -29.31 -1.76 -9.56
N VAL A 105 -29.84 -1.82 -10.78
CA VAL A 105 -31.12 -1.19 -11.16
C VAL A 105 -31.90 -2.20 -12.01
N THR A 106 -32.47 -3.20 -11.36
CA THR A 106 -33.73 -3.89 -11.70
C THR A 106 -34.22 -4.58 -10.45
#